data_AF-A0A074ZBL5-F1
#
_entry.id   AF-A0A074ZBL5-F1
#
_cell.length_a   1.000
_cell.length_b   1.000
_cell.length_c   1.000
_cell.angle_alpha   90.00
_cell.angle_beta   90.00
_cell.angle_gamma   90.00
#
_symmetry.space_group_name_H-M   'P 1'
#
loop_
_entity.id
_entity.type
_entity.pdbx_description
1 polymer ?
#
loop_
_entity_poly.entity_id
_entity_poly.type
_entity_poly.pdbx_seq_one_letter_code
_entity_poly.pdbx_strand_id
1 'polypeptide(L)'
;DSSVCGSQDEPDLQLPCFLDLQKELDSIKCDLDTVTRKIRVLDKERQALQKRYSETETKLRTAQVRELSSGSNSSPYDRADGFPWSLEVLRVQRELFHLSAFRPLQLRAINATLDGKDVILVMPTGAGKSLVYQLPALLDHSRFRPDQKTNPVTLVISPLVSLMTDQTMNLIRSGIPEGMVKAFDANTPLTEQKEILDSLVGKYVIVATVAFGMGIDKPDVRFVLHFSASKSLENYYQESGRAGRDSEAAECVVLWRFSDFFRLASMVSSERTGLSKLLQIVAYCLDPVTCRRLLISKHLDDPTWSPSDCAESCDNCRRANSKDKGSVLSLNLTQLISEIKALLSEHMSRKQERITGPKLVELMSANSEIQRLTRAMLKIDEKTDRMFLEHVIAWCLVNQLLKMEFHFTPYSTVCYVVPGKEDINDAVMSYAVRNHEPNSRTQVDAEKQPLVKRQRLTNHSMMDIKSDMNDIVK
;
A
#
# COMPACT_ATOMS: atom_id res chain seq x y z
N ASP A 1 51.30 37.36 64.34
CA ASP A 1 50.52 36.39 63.54
C ASP A 1 49.52 37.20 62.73
N SER A 2 49.84 37.55 61.48
CA SER A 2 49.78 36.72 60.26
C SER A 2 48.45 36.92 59.51
N SER A 3 48.52 37.70 58.42
CA SER A 3 47.98 37.41 57.06
C SER A 3 46.69 36.56 56.94
N VAL A 4 45.72 36.90 56.10
CA VAL A 4 45.79 36.86 54.62
C VAL A 4 44.71 37.74 53.93
N CYS A 5 44.97 38.07 52.66
CA CYS A 5 44.25 38.87 51.67
C CYS A 5 42.75 38.60 51.39
N GLY A 6 42.10 39.63 50.81
CA GLY A 6 40.98 39.52 49.85
C GLY A 6 39.57 39.60 50.45
N SER A 7 38.54 40.12 49.76
CA SER A 7 38.50 40.73 48.41
C SER A 7 37.13 41.34 48.10
N GLN A 8 37.08 42.22 47.09
CA GLN A 8 35.90 42.67 46.32
C GLN A 8 34.99 43.76 46.94
N ASP A 9 34.98 44.91 46.26
CA ASP A 9 33.86 45.84 46.23
C ASP A 9 32.63 45.15 45.61
N GLU A 10 31.53 45.01 46.35
CA GLU A 10 30.24 44.69 45.73
C GLU A 10 29.68 45.94 45.04
N PRO A 11 29.30 45.87 43.75
CA PRO A 11 28.59 46.97 43.11
C PRO A 11 27.17 47.03 43.66
N ASP A 12 26.74 48.21 44.14
CA ASP A 12 25.36 48.50 44.53
C ASP A 12 24.39 48.10 43.41
N LEU A 13 23.76 46.93 43.54
CA LEU A 13 22.69 46.49 42.66
C LEU A 13 21.45 47.31 42.99
N GLN A 14 21.33 48.49 42.37
CA GLN A 14 20.08 49.24 42.38
C GLN A 14 19.00 48.39 41.70
N LEU A 15 18.17 47.71 42.50
CA LEU A 15 17.01 46.99 41.99
C LEU A 15 16.15 47.99 41.20
N PRO A 16 15.83 47.70 39.93
CA PRO A 16 15.04 48.62 39.12
C PRO A 16 13.68 48.85 39.78
N CYS A 17 13.20 50.10 39.70
CA CYS A 17 11.96 50.50 40.35
C CYS A 17 10.81 49.59 39.91
N PHE A 18 10.02 49.11 40.87
CA PHE A 18 8.86 48.24 40.60
C PHE A 18 7.96 48.77 39.48
N LEU A 19 7.81 50.10 39.41
CA LEU A 19 6.98 50.77 38.41
C LEU A 19 7.55 50.67 36.98
N ASP A 20 8.86 50.52 36.82
CA ASP A 20 9.52 50.42 35.51
C ASP A 20 9.57 48.97 35.01
N LEU A 21 9.85 48.01 35.91
CA LEU A 21 9.65 46.59 35.64
C LEU A 21 8.20 46.25 35.25
N GLN A 22 7.22 46.90 35.90
CA GLN A 22 5.80 46.74 35.58
C GLN A 22 5.49 47.22 34.15
N LYS A 23 6.01 48.39 33.73
CA LYS A 23 5.86 48.90 32.35
C LYS A 23 6.53 48.01 31.33
N GLU A 24 7.74 47.52 31.63
CA GLU A 24 8.48 46.62 30.74
C GLU A 24 7.74 45.29 30.55
N LEU A 25 7.23 44.71 31.64
CA LEU A 25 6.40 43.51 31.61
C LEU A 25 5.11 43.70 30.79
N ASP A 26 4.45 44.85 30.92
CA ASP A 26 3.22 45.13 30.18
C ASP A 26 3.50 45.45 28.69
N SER A 27 4.65 46.04 28.36
CA SER A 27 5.15 46.16 26.98
C SER A 27 5.41 44.78 26.36
N ILE A 28 6.14 43.90 27.07
CA ILE A 28 6.44 42.55 26.62
C ILE A 28 5.16 41.73 26.39
N LYS A 29 4.15 41.87 27.25
CA LYS A 29 2.82 41.24 27.02
C LYS A 29 2.16 41.73 25.73
N CYS A 30 2.20 43.04 25.46
CA CYS A 30 1.62 43.63 24.24
C CYS A 30 2.31 43.10 22.96
N ASP A 31 3.63 42.93 23.00
CA ASP A 31 4.41 42.32 21.93
C ASP A 31 4.08 40.83 21.77
N LEU A 32 3.98 40.09 22.87
CA LEU A 32 3.62 38.66 22.89
C LEU A 32 2.22 38.41 22.27
N ASP A 33 1.24 39.25 22.61
CA ASP A 33 -0.09 39.23 22.01
C ASP A 33 -0.04 39.56 20.52
N THR A 34 0.83 40.47 20.11
CA THR A 34 1.00 40.86 18.71
C THR A 34 1.67 39.76 17.88
N VAL A 35 2.67 39.08 18.41
CA VAL A 35 3.26 37.87 17.81
C VAL A 35 2.22 36.74 17.74
N THR A 36 1.47 36.50 18.82
CA THR A 36 0.41 35.48 18.86
C THR A 36 -0.70 35.74 17.83
N ARG A 37 -1.07 37.02 17.63
CA ARG A 37 -2.02 37.44 16.60
C ARG A 37 -1.49 37.20 15.19
N LYS A 38 -0.21 37.50 14.92
CA LYS A 38 0.48 37.17 13.66
C LYS A 38 0.53 35.67 13.40
N ILE A 39 0.86 34.85 14.41
CA ILE A 39 0.85 33.38 14.31
C ILE A 39 -0.55 32.89 13.90
N ARG A 40 -1.62 33.36 14.54
CA ARG A 40 -3.01 32.96 14.18
C ARG A 40 -3.40 33.34 12.75
N VAL A 41 -2.91 34.45 12.21
CA VAL A 41 -3.15 34.85 10.81
C VAL A 41 -2.36 33.95 9.85
N LEU A 42 -1.06 33.78 10.09
CA LEU A 42 -0.20 32.92 9.28
C LEU A 42 -0.65 31.45 9.31
N ASP A 43 -1.21 30.97 10.41
CA ASP A 43 -1.68 29.59 10.51
C ASP A 43 -3.00 29.37 9.73
N LYS A 44 -3.90 30.36 9.72
CA LYS A 44 -5.07 30.37 8.81
C LYS A 44 -4.64 30.39 7.34
N GLU A 45 -3.63 31.19 7.01
CA GLU A 45 -3.09 31.26 5.64
C GLU A 45 -2.41 29.94 5.24
N ARG A 46 -1.62 29.33 6.14
CA ARG A 46 -1.05 27.99 5.98
C ARG A 46 -2.13 26.94 5.70
N GLN A 47 -3.21 26.92 6.49
CA GLN A 47 -4.33 26.00 6.28
C GLN A 47 -5.03 26.22 4.93
N ALA A 48 -5.26 27.47 4.54
CA ALA A 48 -5.86 27.81 3.25
C ALA A 48 -4.97 27.41 2.06
N LEU A 49 -3.65 27.61 2.17
CA LEU A 49 -2.67 27.19 1.17
C LEU A 49 -2.54 25.66 1.10
N GLN A 50 -2.53 24.95 2.24
CA GLN A 50 -2.56 23.48 2.27
C GLN A 50 -3.82 22.92 1.60
N LYS A 51 -4.99 23.52 1.84
CA LYS A 51 -6.23 23.14 1.15
C LYS A 51 -6.13 23.34 -0.36
N ARG A 52 -5.70 24.54 -0.81
CA ARG A 52 -5.50 24.83 -2.25
C ARG A 52 -4.46 23.93 -2.90
N TYR A 53 -3.38 23.58 -2.18
CA TYR A 53 -2.37 22.64 -2.64
C TYR A 53 -2.98 21.25 -2.87
N SER A 54 -3.68 20.70 -1.86
CA SER A 54 -4.39 19.40 -1.94
C SER A 54 -5.39 19.34 -3.10
N GLU A 55 -6.21 20.38 -3.29
CA GLU A 55 -7.16 20.46 -4.40
C GLU A 55 -6.46 20.52 -5.76
N THR A 56 -5.36 21.28 -5.87
CA THR A 56 -4.61 21.46 -7.13
C THR A 56 -3.82 20.22 -7.49
N GLU A 57 -3.17 19.58 -6.51
CA GLU A 57 -2.48 18.30 -6.67
C GLU A 57 -3.45 17.20 -7.12
N THR A 58 -4.65 17.15 -6.52
CA THR A 58 -5.70 16.20 -6.94
C THR A 58 -6.14 16.44 -8.38
N LYS A 59 -6.34 17.70 -8.78
CA LYS A 59 -6.65 18.07 -10.18
C LYS A 59 -5.54 17.69 -11.15
N LEU A 60 -4.28 18.01 -10.83
CA LEU A 60 -3.11 17.69 -11.66
C LEU A 60 -2.94 16.18 -11.85
N ARG A 61 -2.99 15.39 -10.76
CA ARG A 61 -2.90 13.93 -10.85
C ARG A 61 -4.09 13.32 -11.61
N THR A 62 -5.29 13.92 -11.52
CA THR A 62 -6.47 13.48 -12.29
C THR A 62 -6.31 13.80 -13.79
N ALA A 63 -5.67 14.91 -14.14
CA ALA A 63 -5.32 15.25 -15.53
C ALA A 63 -4.25 14.29 -16.09
N GLN A 64 -3.17 14.03 -15.33
CA GLN A 64 -2.14 13.06 -15.71
C GLN A 64 -2.71 11.65 -15.92
N VAL A 65 -3.62 11.19 -15.05
CA VAL A 65 -4.31 9.90 -15.23
C VAL A 65 -5.18 9.89 -16.49
N ARG A 66 -5.80 11.03 -16.87
CA ARG A 66 -6.54 11.15 -18.14
C ARG A 66 -5.60 11.08 -19.36
N GLU A 67 -4.48 11.80 -19.35
CA GLU A 67 -3.49 11.75 -20.43
C GLU A 67 -2.91 10.33 -20.61
N LEU A 68 -2.53 9.67 -19.51
CA LEU A 68 -2.09 8.28 -19.49
C LEU A 68 -3.19 7.32 -19.99
N SER A 69 -4.47 7.61 -19.74
CA SER A 69 -5.60 6.82 -20.23
C SER A 69 -5.89 7.02 -21.72
N SER A 70 -5.51 8.17 -22.30
CA SER A 70 -5.67 8.44 -23.74
C SER A 70 -4.57 7.83 -24.62
N GLY A 71 -3.46 7.36 -24.05
CA GLY A 71 -2.37 6.71 -24.78
C GLY A 71 -2.53 5.21 -25.02
N SER A 72 -3.47 4.55 -24.33
CA SER A 72 -3.72 3.10 -24.46
C SER A 72 -5.01 2.82 -25.24
N ASN A 73 -5.01 1.78 -26.08
CA ASN A 73 -6.25 1.22 -26.66
C ASN A 73 -7.33 1.07 -25.59
N SER A 74 -8.56 1.52 -25.88
CA SER A 74 -9.66 1.52 -24.90
C SER A 74 -9.87 0.13 -24.32
N SER A 75 -9.82 0.03 -22.99
CA SER A 75 -9.99 -1.26 -22.32
C SER A 75 -11.43 -1.74 -22.50
N PRO A 76 -11.69 -3.04 -22.72
CA PRO A 76 -13.05 -3.57 -22.76
C PRO A 76 -13.82 -3.31 -21.45
N TYR A 77 -13.13 -2.98 -20.35
CA TYR A 77 -13.70 -2.63 -19.05
C TYR A 77 -14.06 -1.13 -18.89
N ASP A 78 -13.70 -0.24 -19.83
CA ASP A 78 -14.01 1.20 -19.75
C ASP A 78 -15.49 1.52 -19.99
N ARG A 79 -16.23 0.62 -20.64
CA ARG A 79 -17.67 0.77 -20.95
C ARG A 79 -18.54 0.69 -19.70
N ALA A 80 -19.62 1.45 -19.68
CA ALA A 80 -20.62 1.44 -18.61
C ALA A 80 -21.68 0.35 -18.77
N ASP A 81 -21.76 -0.26 -19.95
CA ASP A 81 -22.78 -1.21 -20.40
C ASP A 81 -22.15 -2.48 -20.99
N GLY A 82 -22.99 -3.44 -21.41
CA GLY A 82 -22.54 -4.68 -22.04
C GLY A 82 -21.92 -5.74 -21.11
N PHE A 83 -21.93 -5.52 -19.78
CA PHE A 83 -21.67 -6.55 -18.78
C PHE A 83 -22.96 -6.95 -18.05
N PRO A 84 -23.11 -8.21 -17.58
CA PRO A 84 -24.29 -8.66 -16.84
C PRO A 84 -24.61 -7.79 -15.60
N TRP A 85 -23.58 -7.29 -14.91
CA TRP A 85 -23.68 -6.48 -13.70
C TRP A 85 -23.91 -4.98 -13.94
N SER A 86 -23.85 -4.48 -15.19
CA SER A 86 -23.84 -3.04 -15.49
C SER A 86 -25.01 -2.27 -14.85
N LEU A 87 -26.22 -2.81 -14.92
CA LEU A 87 -27.42 -2.18 -14.34
C LEU A 87 -27.34 -2.11 -12.81
N GLU A 88 -26.88 -3.18 -12.17
CA GLU A 88 -26.78 -3.30 -10.71
C GLU A 88 -25.66 -2.41 -10.15
N VAL A 89 -24.55 -2.26 -10.89
CA VAL A 89 -23.48 -1.29 -10.58
C VAL A 89 -23.99 0.15 -10.61
N LEU A 90 -24.75 0.52 -11.65
CA LEU A 90 -25.33 1.87 -11.77
C LEU A 90 -26.43 2.13 -10.73
N ARG A 91 -27.18 1.08 -10.33
CA ARG A 91 -28.18 1.14 -9.26
C ARG A 91 -27.50 1.47 -7.92
N VAL A 92 -26.56 0.64 -7.48
CA VAL A 92 -25.85 0.81 -6.20
C VAL A 92 -25.04 2.12 -6.16
N GLN A 93 -24.46 2.55 -7.28
CA GLN A 93 -23.80 3.85 -7.39
C GLN A 93 -24.71 5.02 -6.99
N ARG A 94 -25.97 5.02 -7.45
CA ARG A 94 -26.93 6.12 -7.26
C ARG A 94 -27.71 5.99 -5.95
N GLU A 95 -28.22 4.81 -5.66
CA GLU A 95 -29.11 4.55 -4.53
C GLU A 95 -28.36 4.47 -3.20
N LEU A 96 -27.13 3.94 -3.20
CA LEU A 96 -26.40 3.63 -1.97
C LEU A 96 -25.20 4.55 -1.71
N PHE A 97 -24.47 4.92 -2.77
CA PHE A 97 -23.32 5.84 -2.68
C PHE A 97 -23.66 7.29 -3.08
N HIS A 98 -24.86 7.54 -3.59
CA HIS A 98 -25.33 8.86 -4.04
C HIS A 98 -24.39 9.57 -5.03
N LEU A 99 -23.71 8.81 -5.90
CA LEU A 99 -22.78 9.34 -6.89
C LEU A 99 -23.46 9.52 -8.25
N SER A 100 -23.25 10.68 -8.87
CA SER A 100 -23.75 11.00 -10.22
C SER A 100 -22.89 10.41 -11.35
N ALA A 101 -21.60 10.17 -11.10
CA ALA A 101 -20.65 9.62 -12.06
C ALA A 101 -19.47 8.92 -11.36
N PHE A 102 -18.79 8.02 -12.08
CA PHE A 102 -17.53 7.43 -11.64
C PHE A 102 -16.36 8.38 -11.95
N ARG A 103 -15.37 8.41 -11.06
CA ARG A 103 -14.08 9.07 -11.30
C ARG A 103 -13.22 8.21 -12.24
N PRO A 104 -12.18 8.77 -12.88
CA PRO A 104 -11.29 8.02 -13.76
C PRO A 104 -10.78 6.72 -13.11
N LEU A 105 -10.66 5.67 -13.92
CA LEU A 105 -10.28 4.29 -13.53
C LEU A 105 -11.23 3.53 -12.57
N GLN A 106 -12.15 4.18 -11.85
CA GLN A 106 -13.04 3.46 -10.91
C GLN A 106 -13.92 2.43 -11.61
N LEU A 107 -14.62 2.82 -12.68
CA LEU A 107 -15.50 1.93 -13.44
C LEU A 107 -14.72 0.78 -14.10
N ARG A 108 -13.56 1.09 -14.70
CA ARG A 108 -12.64 0.09 -15.28
C ARG A 108 -12.25 -0.96 -14.24
N ALA A 109 -11.87 -0.51 -13.05
CA ALA A 109 -11.46 -1.39 -11.96
C ALA A 109 -12.63 -2.22 -11.42
N ILE A 110 -13.81 -1.61 -11.19
CA ILE A 110 -15.04 -2.31 -10.77
C ILE A 110 -15.42 -3.40 -11.78
N ASN A 111 -15.42 -3.09 -13.08
CA ASN A 111 -15.75 -4.05 -14.13
C ASN A 111 -14.73 -5.20 -14.20
N ALA A 112 -13.44 -4.91 -14.11
CA ALA A 112 -12.40 -5.95 -14.10
C ALA A 112 -12.50 -6.85 -12.85
N THR A 113 -12.76 -6.29 -11.66
CA THR A 113 -12.99 -7.07 -10.43
C THR A 113 -14.24 -7.96 -10.53
N LEU A 114 -15.34 -7.46 -11.12
CA LEU A 114 -16.57 -8.25 -11.30
C LEU A 114 -16.46 -9.33 -12.38
N ASP A 115 -15.54 -9.16 -13.33
CA ASP A 115 -15.11 -10.16 -14.33
C ASP A 115 -14.08 -11.17 -13.77
N GLY A 116 -13.75 -11.08 -12.48
CA GLY A 116 -12.80 -11.98 -11.83
C GLY A 116 -11.35 -11.79 -12.29
N LYS A 117 -10.95 -10.56 -12.64
CA LYS A 117 -9.56 -10.19 -12.94
C LYS A 117 -8.90 -9.53 -11.73
N ASP A 118 -7.59 -9.74 -11.60
CA ASP A 118 -6.77 -9.04 -10.62
C ASP A 118 -6.55 -7.58 -11.03
N VAL A 119 -6.72 -6.65 -10.08
CA VAL A 119 -6.67 -5.21 -10.35
C VAL A 119 -5.69 -4.52 -9.41
N ILE A 120 -4.53 -4.13 -9.94
CA ILE A 120 -3.63 -3.19 -9.26
C ILE A 120 -4.11 -1.76 -9.56
N LEU A 121 -4.85 -1.16 -8.63
CA LEU A 121 -5.39 0.18 -8.77
C LEU A 121 -4.46 1.26 -8.18
N VAL A 122 -3.72 1.94 -9.05
CA VAL A 122 -2.89 3.11 -8.66
C VAL A 122 -3.70 4.40 -8.78
N MET A 123 -4.16 4.94 -7.64
CA MET A 123 -4.83 6.25 -7.55
C MET A 123 -4.33 7.03 -6.32
N PRO A 124 -4.34 8.37 -6.33
CA PRO A 124 -3.96 9.17 -5.16
C PRO A 124 -4.89 8.99 -3.95
N THR A 125 -4.47 9.48 -2.79
CA THR A 125 -5.32 9.54 -1.58
C THR A 125 -6.51 10.48 -1.82
N GLY A 126 -7.67 10.21 -1.21
CA GLY A 126 -8.90 10.96 -1.48
C GLY A 126 -9.54 10.74 -2.86
N ALA A 127 -8.87 10.02 -3.78
CA ALA A 127 -9.34 9.78 -5.14
C ALA A 127 -10.55 8.82 -5.24
N GLY A 128 -10.94 8.16 -4.14
CA GLY A 128 -12.10 7.26 -4.10
C GLY A 128 -11.76 5.78 -4.33
N LYS A 129 -10.56 5.34 -3.91
CA LYS A 129 -10.14 3.92 -4.01
C LYS A 129 -11.11 2.96 -3.30
N SER A 130 -11.66 3.35 -2.15
CA SER A 130 -12.53 2.49 -1.35
C SER A 130 -13.76 1.99 -2.11
N LEU A 131 -14.36 2.87 -2.93
CA LEU A 131 -15.54 2.55 -3.76
C LEU A 131 -15.32 1.32 -4.65
N VAL A 132 -14.09 1.09 -5.12
CA VAL A 132 -13.79 0.03 -6.09
C VAL A 132 -13.91 -1.37 -5.50
N TYR A 133 -13.70 -1.55 -4.19
CA TYR A 133 -14.01 -2.82 -3.51
C TYR A 133 -15.35 -2.78 -2.76
N GLN A 134 -15.73 -1.62 -2.21
CA GLN A 134 -17.00 -1.46 -1.47
C GLN A 134 -18.22 -1.67 -2.37
N LEU A 135 -18.22 -1.14 -3.59
CA LEU A 135 -19.38 -1.25 -4.48
C LEU A 135 -19.60 -2.71 -4.96
N PRO A 136 -18.59 -3.45 -5.50
CA PRO A 136 -18.73 -4.88 -5.82
C PRO A 136 -19.22 -5.74 -4.64
N ALA A 137 -18.76 -5.43 -3.43
CA ALA A 137 -19.14 -6.10 -2.18
C ALA A 137 -20.57 -5.79 -1.70
N LEU A 138 -21.27 -4.83 -2.30
CA LEU A 138 -22.62 -4.38 -1.91
C LEU A 138 -23.67 -4.47 -3.03
N LEU A 139 -23.28 -4.94 -4.23
CA LEU A 139 -24.23 -5.36 -5.26
C LEU A 139 -25.13 -6.50 -4.76
N ASP A 140 -26.18 -6.84 -5.50
CA ASP A 140 -26.86 -8.14 -5.41
C ASP A 140 -26.41 -9.04 -6.58
N HIS A 141 -25.61 -10.07 -6.31
CA HIS A 141 -25.01 -10.90 -7.38
C HIS A 141 -26.01 -11.91 -7.95
N SER A 142 -27.06 -12.26 -7.20
CA SER A 142 -28.13 -13.14 -7.69
C SER A 142 -28.79 -12.61 -8.98
N ARG A 143 -28.80 -11.28 -9.15
CA ARG A 143 -29.37 -10.56 -10.31
C ARG A 143 -28.59 -10.74 -11.60
N PHE A 144 -27.33 -11.17 -11.54
CA PHE A 144 -26.45 -11.27 -12.72
C PHE A 144 -25.52 -12.49 -12.73
N ARG A 145 -25.58 -13.34 -11.70
CA ARG A 145 -24.92 -14.65 -11.61
C ARG A 145 -25.95 -15.68 -11.09
N PRO A 146 -26.78 -16.28 -11.96
CA PRO A 146 -27.86 -17.17 -11.54
C PRO A 146 -27.36 -18.45 -10.84
N ASP A 147 -26.12 -18.86 -11.12
CA ASP A 147 -25.47 -20.01 -10.51
C ASP A 147 -25.06 -19.76 -9.04
N GLN A 148 -25.02 -18.49 -8.63
CA GLN A 148 -24.47 -18.05 -7.34
C GLN A 148 -25.60 -17.75 -6.34
N LYS A 149 -26.07 -18.80 -5.65
CA LYS A 149 -27.17 -18.74 -4.66
C LYS A 149 -26.92 -17.79 -3.49
N THR A 150 -25.65 -17.53 -3.14
CA THR A 150 -25.26 -16.63 -2.05
C THR A 150 -24.26 -15.58 -2.51
N ASN A 151 -24.50 -14.36 -2.05
CA ASN A 151 -23.63 -13.21 -2.23
C ASN A 151 -22.25 -13.44 -1.55
N PRO A 152 -21.08 -13.12 -2.17
CA PRO A 152 -19.73 -13.45 -1.62
C PRO A 152 -19.02 -12.38 -0.75
N VAL A 153 -18.54 -12.74 0.44
CA VAL A 153 -17.10 -13.12 0.65
C VAL A 153 -15.99 -12.10 0.36
N THR A 154 -16.19 -10.77 0.37
CA THR A 154 -15.13 -9.82 -0.04
C THR A 154 -14.13 -9.43 1.07
N LEU A 155 -13.07 -10.21 1.30
CA LEU A 155 -12.00 -9.88 2.27
C LEU A 155 -11.17 -8.64 1.83
N VAL A 156 -10.91 -7.67 2.73
CA VAL A 156 -10.00 -6.53 2.51
C VAL A 156 -9.11 -6.35 3.72
N ILE A 157 -7.81 -6.63 3.68
CA ILE A 157 -6.93 -6.53 4.86
C ILE A 157 -6.38 -5.10 5.04
N SER A 158 -6.27 -4.62 6.28
CA SER A 158 -5.75 -3.27 6.63
C SER A 158 -4.74 -3.35 7.77
N PRO A 159 -3.59 -2.65 7.69
CA PRO A 159 -2.55 -2.68 8.73
C PRO A 159 -2.84 -1.75 9.92
N LEU A 160 -3.93 -0.97 9.89
CA LEU A 160 -4.23 0.06 10.89
C LEU A 160 -5.69 0.00 11.31
N VAL A 161 -5.93 -0.27 12.60
CA VAL A 161 -7.25 -0.27 13.22
C VAL A 161 -8.02 1.02 12.95
N SER A 162 -7.37 2.19 13.12
CA SER A 162 -8.00 3.49 12.87
C SER A 162 -8.59 3.61 11.46
N LEU A 163 -7.86 3.13 10.44
CA LEU A 163 -8.34 3.14 9.05
C LEU A 163 -9.54 2.18 8.85
N MET A 164 -9.58 1.08 9.60
CA MET A 164 -10.70 0.13 9.59
C MET A 164 -11.95 0.77 10.19
N THR A 165 -11.81 1.36 11.39
CA THR A 165 -12.87 2.10 12.08
C THR A 165 -13.43 3.20 11.18
N ASP A 166 -12.57 3.99 10.52
CA ASP A 166 -12.98 5.03 9.58
C ASP A 166 -13.76 4.46 8.39
N GLN A 167 -13.32 3.37 7.75
CA GLN A 167 -14.06 2.80 6.61
C GLN A 167 -15.41 2.20 7.05
N THR A 168 -15.45 1.46 8.16
CA THR A 168 -16.68 0.85 8.69
C THR A 168 -17.70 1.91 9.09
N MET A 169 -17.28 2.93 9.86
CA MET A 169 -18.17 4.04 10.24
C MET A 169 -18.71 4.80 9.03
N ASN A 170 -17.90 5.01 7.98
CA ASN A 170 -18.36 5.69 6.78
C ASN A 170 -19.37 4.85 5.98
N LEU A 171 -19.23 3.51 5.93
CA LEU A 171 -20.23 2.64 5.32
C LEU A 171 -21.56 2.66 6.10
N ILE A 172 -21.52 2.52 7.42
CA ILE A 172 -22.71 2.57 8.28
C ILE A 172 -23.44 3.91 8.12
N ARG A 173 -22.70 5.03 8.11
CA ARG A 173 -23.24 6.39 7.87
C ARG A 173 -23.85 6.58 6.47
N SER A 174 -23.44 5.78 5.48
CA SER A 174 -24.04 5.77 4.14
C SER A 174 -25.31 4.88 4.05
N GLY A 175 -25.84 4.41 5.18
CA GLY A 175 -27.06 3.60 5.22
C GLY A 175 -26.84 2.09 5.01
N ILE A 176 -25.58 1.62 5.05
CA ILE A 176 -25.31 0.18 5.06
C ILE A 176 -25.68 -0.40 6.44
N PRO A 177 -26.49 -1.46 6.54
CA PRO A 177 -26.80 -2.09 7.82
C PRO A 177 -25.54 -2.56 8.55
N GLU A 178 -25.47 -2.35 9.87
CA GLU A 178 -24.33 -2.79 10.71
C GLU A 178 -24.13 -4.32 10.75
N GLY A 179 -25.13 -5.07 10.29
CA GLY A 179 -24.99 -6.51 10.02
C GLY A 179 -24.11 -6.84 8.81
N MET A 180 -24.01 -5.94 7.82
CA MET A 180 -23.30 -6.17 6.54
C MET A 180 -21.83 -5.73 6.53
N VAL A 181 -21.35 -5.04 7.57
CA VAL A 181 -19.95 -4.56 7.68
C VAL A 181 -19.41 -4.87 9.07
N LYS A 182 -18.31 -5.64 9.15
CA LYS A 182 -17.67 -6.04 10.41
C LYS A 182 -16.18 -5.70 10.37
N ALA A 183 -15.68 -5.06 11.42
CA ALA A 183 -14.25 -4.84 11.63
C ALA A 183 -13.71 -5.90 12.59
N PHE A 184 -12.51 -6.41 12.35
CA PHE A 184 -11.89 -7.45 13.19
C PHE A 184 -10.45 -7.07 13.56
N ASP A 185 -10.17 -6.84 14.84
CA ASP A 185 -8.82 -6.57 15.33
C ASP A 185 -8.44 -7.41 16.56
N ALA A 186 -7.25 -7.15 17.11
CA ALA A 186 -6.73 -7.85 18.29
C ALA A 186 -7.49 -7.56 19.60
N ASN A 187 -8.30 -6.50 19.63
CA ASN A 187 -9.07 -6.06 20.79
C ASN A 187 -10.55 -6.50 20.70
N THR A 188 -11.02 -6.95 19.53
CA THR A 188 -12.37 -7.52 19.35
C THR A 188 -12.57 -8.70 20.31
N PRO A 189 -13.59 -8.71 21.19
CA PRO A 189 -13.82 -9.79 22.15
C PRO A 189 -14.05 -11.14 21.48
N LEU A 190 -13.54 -12.25 22.07
CA LEU A 190 -13.64 -13.60 21.49
C LEU A 190 -15.08 -14.05 21.17
N THR A 191 -16.08 -13.56 21.90
CA THR A 191 -17.50 -13.80 21.61
C THR A 191 -17.93 -13.12 20.31
N GLU A 192 -17.60 -11.83 20.14
CA GLU A 192 -17.86 -11.07 18.91
C GLU A 192 -17.04 -11.60 17.73
N GLN A 193 -15.79 -12.02 17.94
CA GLN A 193 -14.99 -12.70 16.92
C GLN A 193 -15.70 -13.94 16.39
N LYS A 194 -16.25 -14.76 17.30
CA LYS A 194 -16.98 -15.99 16.95
C LYS A 194 -18.32 -15.68 16.28
N GLU A 195 -19.08 -14.72 16.77
CA GLU A 195 -20.33 -14.26 16.13
C GLU A 195 -20.08 -13.70 14.73
N ILE A 196 -19.01 -12.92 14.53
CA ILE A 196 -18.59 -12.46 13.20
C ILE A 196 -18.31 -13.67 12.32
N LEU A 197 -17.48 -14.62 12.76
CA LEU A 197 -17.12 -15.84 12.02
C LEU A 197 -18.33 -16.72 11.66
N ASP A 198 -19.22 -16.97 12.62
CA ASP A 198 -20.44 -17.76 12.44
C ASP A 198 -21.44 -17.02 11.51
N SER A 199 -21.38 -15.68 11.43
CA SER A 199 -22.19 -14.86 10.51
C SER A 199 -21.65 -14.77 9.05
N LEU A 200 -20.48 -15.35 8.73
CA LEU A 200 -19.83 -15.27 7.40
C LEU A 200 -20.48 -16.12 6.30
N VAL A 201 -21.81 -16.21 6.31
CA VAL A 201 -22.64 -16.80 5.25
C VAL A 201 -23.28 -15.65 4.46
N GLY A 202 -22.56 -15.08 3.50
CA GLY A 202 -23.02 -13.91 2.75
C GLY A 202 -21.90 -12.98 2.26
N LYS A 203 -22.19 -11.68 2.11
CA LYS A 203 -21.33 -10.69 1.44
C LYS A 203 -20.45 -9.91 2.43
N TYR A 204 -19.18 -10.29 2.62
CA TYR A 204 -18.38 -9.69 3.72
C TYR A 204 -16.96 -9.22 3.36
N VAL A 205 -16.81 -7.93 3.06
CA VAL A 205 -16.61 -6.85 4.05
C VAL A 205 -15.83 -7.13 5.35
N ILE A 206 -14.99 -8.17 5.46
CA ILE A 206 -14.09 -8.34 6.63
C ILE A 206 -12.76 -7.60 6.41
N VAL A 207 -12.24 -6.96 7.46
CA VAL A 207 -10.92 -6.29 7.49
C VAL A 207 -10.17 -6.68 8.76
N ALA A 208 -8.89 -7.07 8.62
CA ALA A 208 -8.18 -7.85 9.63
C ALA A 208 -6.71 -7.46 9.84
N THR A 209 -6.23 -7.68 11.06
CA THR A 209 -4.79 -7.75 11.43
C THR A 209 -4.38 -9.22 11.65
N VAL A 210 -3.11 -9.48 12.02
CA VAL A 210 -2.59 -10.85 12.34
C VAL A 210 -3.41 -11.57 13.42
N ALA A 211 -4.17 -10.83 14.25
CA ALA A 211 -5.11 -11.41 15.21
C ALA A 211 -6.22 -12.27 14.56
N PHE A 212 -6.59 -12.01 13.29
CA PHE A 212 -7.47 -12.85 12.47
C PHE A 212 -6.70 -14.09 11.98
N GLY A 213 -6.13 -14.84 12.93
CA GLY A 213 -5.11 -15.86 12.69
C GLY A 213 -5.45 -17.24 13.24
N MET A 214 -5.99 -17.33 14.45
CA MET A 214 -6.27 -18.61 15.11
C MET A 214 -7.74 -19.00 14.94
N GLY A 215 -8.00 -20.27 14.63
CA GLY A 215 -9.37 -20.83 14.58
C GLY A 215 -10.19 -20.57 13.32
N ILE A 216 -9.66 -19.85 12.31
CA ILE A 216 -10.37 -19.63 11.05
C ILE A 216 -10.14 -20.82 10.12
N ASP A 217 -11.22 -21.52 9.78
CA ASP A 217 -11.25 -22.64 8.83
C ASP A 217 -12.40 -22.50 7.82
N LYS A 218 -12.41 -21.38 7.10
CA LYS A 218 -13.35 -21.16 5.99
C LYS A 218 -12.75 -21.75 4.71
N PRO A 219 -13.38 -22.76 4.06
CA PRO A 219 -12.78 -23.46 2.94
C PRO A 219 -12.69 -22.60 1.66
N ASP A 220 -13.67 -21.72 1.46
CA ASP A 220 -13.96 -20.99 0.22
C ASP A 220 -13.32 -19.59 0.11
N VAL A 221 -12.20 -19.35 0.79
CA VAL A 221 -11.47 -18.07 0.70
C VAL A 221 -10.70 -18.01 -0.63
N ARG A 222 -11.18 -17.18 -1.56
CA ARG A 222 -10.58 -17.02 -2.91
C ARG A 222 -9.40 -16.04 -2.99
N PHE A 223 -9.28 -15.11 -2.03
CA PHE A 223 -8.30 -14.02 -2.11
C PHE A 223 -7.75 -13.65 -0.73
N VAL A 224 -6.41 -13.57 -0.61
CA VAL A 224 -5.71 -13.02 0.55
C VAL A 224 -4.75 -11.93 0.08
N LEU A 225 -4.98 -10.69 0.55
CA LEU A 225 -4.20 -9.51 0.17
C LEU A 225 -3.39 -9.00 1.36
N HIS A 226 -2.07 -9.12 1.31
CA HIS A 226 -1.18 -8.48 2.28
C HIS A 226 -0.94 -7.02 1.88
N PHE A 227 -1.68 -6.09 2.48
CA PHE A 227 -1.54 -4.65 2.22
C PHE A 227 -0.14 -4.08 2.57
N SER A 228 0.55 -4.74 3.49
CA SER A 228 1.98 -4.61 3.76
C SER A 228 2.54 -6.02 3.96
N ALA A 229 3.84 -6.23 3.72
CA ALA A 229 4.47 -7.52 4.00
C ALA A 229 4.32 -7.91 5.49
N SER A 230 4.21 -9.21 5.76
CA SER A 230 4.16 -9.77 7.11
C SER A 230 5.47 -9.54 7.86
N LYS A 231 5.48 -9.77 9.19
CA LYS A 231 6.71 -9.67 10.00
C LYS A 231 7.78 -10.70 9.65
N SER A 232 7.39 -11.83 9.08
CA SER A 232 8.27 -12.94 8.69
C SER A 232 7.67 -13.77 7.57
N LEU A 233 8.48 -14.67 6.99
CA LEU A 233 8.04 -15.57 5.93
C LEU A 233 7.12 -16.68 6.46
N GLU A 234 7.26 -17.10 7.73
CA GLU A 234 6.33 -18.06 8.34
C GLU A 234 4.95 -17.45 8.60
N ASN A 235 4.91 -16.20 9.07
CA ASN A 235 3.65 -15.46 9.22
C ASN A 235 2.97 -15.31 7.87
N TYR A 236 3.70 -14.89 6.83
CA TYR A 236 3.15 -14.81 5.47
C TYR A 236 2.58 -16.16 5.01
N TYR A 237 3.30 -17.26 5.21
CA TYR A 237 2.83 -18.61 4.86
C TYR A 237 1.52 -19.00 5.59
N GLN A 238 1.43 -18.76 6.90
CA GLN A 238 0.22 -19.04 7.69
C GLN A 238 -0.97 -18.11 7.38
N GLU A 239 -0.69 -16.86 7.00
CA GLU A 239 -1.70 -15.88 6.63
C GLU A 239 -2.24 -16.15 5.22
N SER A 240 -1.35 -16.44 4.26
CA SER A 240 -1.70 -16.78 2.87
C SER A 240 -2.36 -18.15 2.74
N GLY A 241 -1.94 -19.16 3.52
CA GLY A 241 -2.54 -20.51 3.61
C GLY A 241 -3.96 -20.59 4.20
N ARG A 242 -4.68 -19.46 4.25
CA ARG A 242 -6.14 -19.39 4.46
C ARG A 242 -6.90 -19.47 3.16
N ALA A 243 -6.28 -19.07 2.05
CA ALA A 243 -6.84 -19.17 0.72
C ALA A 243 -6.91 -20.63 0.24
N GLY A 244 -7.94 -20.99 -0.54
CA GLY A 244 -7.95 -22.24 -1.31
C GLY A 244 -8.06 -23.55 -0.52
N ARG A 245 -8.67 -23.55 0.67
CA ARG A 245 -8.78 -24.75 1.52
C ARG A 245 -9.76 -25.81 0.99
N ASP A 246 -10.68 -25.43 0.11
CA ASP A 246 -11.48 -26.33 -0.74
C ASP A 246 -10.69 -26.93 -1.92
N SER A 247 -9.40 -26.63 -2.07
CA SER A 247 -8.53 -26.98 -3.21
C SER A 247 -8.86 -26.27 -4.53
N GLU A 248 -9.82 -25.34 -4.54
CA GLU A 248 -10.12 -24.51 -5.71
C GLU A 248 -9.17 -23.31 -5.80
N ALA A 249 -8.94 -22.84 -7.03
CA ALA A 249 -8.00 -21.75 -7.33
C ALA A 249 -8.23 -20.52 -6.43
N ALA A 250 -7.15 -20.01 -5.84
CA ALA A 250 -7.16 -18.86 -4.96
C ALA A 250 -5.84 -18.10 -5.05
N GLU A 251 -5.89 -16.78 -4.84
CA GLU A 251 -4.73 -15.89 -5.02
C GLU A 251 -4.25 -15.29 -3.69
N CYS A 252 -2.93 -15.15 -3.58
CA CYS A 252 -2.23 -14.57 -2.44
C CYS A 252 -1.28 -13.47 -2.95
N VAL A 253 -1.51 -12.22 -2.57
CA VAL A 253 -0.82 -11.05 -3.14
C VAL A 253 -0.20 -10.19 -2.04
N VAL A 254 1.09 -9.90 -2.14
CA VAL A 254 1.80 -8.97 -1.23
C VAL A 254 2.03 -7.62 -1.89
N LEU A 255 1.51 -6.56 -1.27
CA LEU A 255 1.81 -5.19 -1.63
C LEU A 255 3.08 -4.74 -0.88
N TRP A 256 4.22 -4.90 -1.54
CA TRP A 256 5.50 -4.42 -1.02
C TRP A 256 5.63 -2.90 -1.16
N ARG A 257 6.04 -2.22 -0.08
CA ARG A 257 6.38 -0.78 -0.07
C ARG A 257 7.59 -0.52 0.83
N PHE A 258 8.57 0.20 0.30
CA PHE A 258 9.79 0.57 1.02
C PHE A 258 9.52 1.34 2.33
N SER A 259 8.47 2.16 2.39
CA SER A 259 8.08 2.87 3.62
C SER A 259 7.58 1.93 4.73
N ASP A 260 6.98 0.80 4.38
CA ASP A 260 6.47 -0.15 5.38
C ASP A 260 7.60 -1.02 5.96
N PHE A 261 8.70 -1.21 5.22
CA PHE A 261 9.90 -1.89 5.70
C PHE A 261 10.41 -1.33 7.03
N PHE A 262 10.66 -0.01 7.09
CA PHE A 262 11.20 0.63 8.30
C PHE A 262 10.19 0.67 9.44
N ARG A 263 8.87 0.70 9.14
CA ARG A 263 7.81 0.62 10.14
C ARG A 263 7.79 -0.77 10.78
N LEU A 264 7.85 -1.83 9.97
CA LEU A 264 7.95 -3.20 10.45
C LEU A 264 9.26 -3.42 11.23
N ALA A 265 10.39 -2.91 10.73
CA ALA A 265 11.69 -3.00 11.41
C ALA A 265 11.64 -2.38 12.80
N SER A 266 11.03 -1.19 12.95
CA SER A 266 10.82 -0.54 14.25
C SER A 266 9.83 -1.28 15.17
N MET A 267 8.90 -2.07 14.63
CA MET A 267 7.99 -2.91 15.43
C MET A 267 8.65 -4.21 15.92
N VAL A 268 9.60 -4.76 15.16
CA VAL A 268 10.31 -6.01 15.50
C VAL A 268 11.68 -5.77 16.14
N SER A 269 12.09 -4.52 16.36
CA SER A 269 13.43 -4.18 16.87
C SER A 269 13.69 -4.66 18.30
N SER A 270 12.62 -4.91 19.08
CA SER A 270 12.67 -5.50 20.42
C SER A 270 12.61 -7.04 20.42
N GLU A 271 12.31 -7.66 19.28
CA GLU A 271 12.21 -9.11 19.15
C GLU A 271 13.59 -9.71 18.80
N ARG A 272 14.10 -10.65 19.60
CA ARG A 272 15.47 -11.20 19.48
C ARG A 272 15.85 -11.66 18.07
N THR A 273 14.92 -12.23 17.32
CA THR A 273 15.12 -12.71 15.94
C THR A 273 14.27 -11.97 14.91
N GLY A 274 13.46 -10.98 15.34
CA GLY A 274 12.44 -10.36 14.50
C GLY A 274 13.01 -9.61 13.30
N LEU A 275 14.15 -8.91 13.47
CA LEU A 275 14.82 -8.24 12.35
C LEU A 275 15.34 -9.22 11.30
N SER A 276 15.93 -10.34 11.72
CA SER A 276 16.41 -11.39 10.80
C SER A 276 15.25 -11.98 9.99
N LYS A 277 14.14 -12.31 10.68
CA LYS A 277 12.90 -12.79 10.07
C LYS A 277 12.27 -11.80 9.10
N LEU A 278 12.32 -10.50 9.42
CA LEU A 278 11.85 -9.45 8.52
C LEU A 278 12.72 -9.37 7.26
N LEU A 279 14.05 -9.44 7.39
CA LEU A 279 14.94 -9.43 6.23
C LEU A 279 14.71 -10.63 5.28
N GLN A 280 14.30 -11.79 5.80
CA GLN A 280 13.94 -12.96 4.98
C GLN A 280 12.68 -12.73 4.13
N ILE A 281 11.59 -12.19 4.69
CA ILE A 281 10.38 -11.87 3.91
C ILE A 281 10.61 -10.68 2.95
N VAL A 282 11.50 -9.74 3.30
CA VAL A 282 11.93 -8.67 2.39
C VAL A 282 12.75 -9.25 1.23
N ALA A 283 13.70 -10.17 1.49
CA ALA A 283 14.42 -10.88 0.43
C ALA A 283 13.47 -11.62 -0.51
N TYR A 284 12.46 -12.32 0.04
CA TYR A 284 11.38 -12.94 -0.72
C TYR A 284 10.63 -11.94 -1.61
N CYS A 285 10.31 -10.73 -1.12
CA CYS A 285 9.62 -9.70 -1.90
C CYS A 285 10.50 -9.11 -3.01
N LEU A 286 11.81 -8.98 -2.79
CA LEU A 286 12.76 -8.39 -3.73
C LEU A 286 13.17 -9.35 -4.87
N ASP A 287 13.11 -10.67 -4.67
CA ASP A 287 13.53 -11.66 -5.68
C ASP A 287 12.58 -11.66 -6.91
N PRO A 288 13.08 -11.36 -8.13
CA PRO A 288 12.28 -11.35 -9.35
C PRO A 288 12.48 -12.60 -10.25
N VAL A 289 13.24 -13.59 -9.82
CA VAL A 289 13.69 -14.74 -10.63
C VAL A 289 13.26 -16.07 -10.03
N THR A 290 13.52 -16.29 -8.74
CA THR A 290 13.31 -17.59 -8.09
C THR A 290 11.82 -17.87 -7.93
N CYS A 291 11.39 -19.10 -8.22
CA CYS A 291 10.00 -19.54 -7.97
C CYS A 291 9.57 -19.22 -6.53
N ARG A 292 8.42 -18.55 -6.35
CA ARG A 292 7.90 -18.16 -5.02
C ARG A 292 7.72 -19.37 -4.08
N ARG A 293 7.24 -20.50 -4.62
CA ARG A 293 7.06 -21.75 -3.86
C ARG A 293 8.41 -22.37 -3.46
N LEU A 294 9.42 -22.31 -4.34
CA LEU A 294 10.78 -22.75 -4.00
C LEU A 294 11.41 -21.89 -2.89
N LEU A 295 11.19 -20.57 -2.88
CA LEU A 295 11.68 -19.69 -1.81
C LEU A 295 11.04 -20.05 -0.46
N ILE A 296 9.74 -20.34 -0.43
CA ILE A 296 9.02 -20.79 0.77
C ILE A 296 9.52 -22.18 1.21
N SER A 297 9.63 -23.13 0.28
CA SER A 297 10.08 -24.50 0.56
C SER A 297 11.50 -24.53 1.13
N LYS A 298 12.44 -23.75 0.56
CA LYS A 298 13.79 -23.56 1.12
C LYS A 298 13.80 -22.92 2.51
N HIS A 299 12.84 -22.06 2.84
CA HIS A 299 12.72 -21.44 4.17
C HIS A 299 12.15 -22.41 5.22
N LEU A 300 11.34 -23.38 4.78
CA LEU A 300 10.77 -24.43 5.63
C LEU A 300 11.64 -25.69 5.68
N ASP A 301 12.88 -25.63 5.19
CA ASP A 301 13.82 -26.75 5.07
C ASP A 301 13.24 -28.00 4.35
N ASP A 302 12.30 -27.81 3.42
CA ASP A 302 11.75 -28.87 2.58
C ASP A 302 12.57 -28.98 1.28
N PRO A 303 13.31 -30.09 1.06
CA PRO A 303 14.13 -30.27 -0.14
C PRO A 303 13.35 -30.85 -1.34
N THR A 304 12.07 -31.19 -1.18
CA THR A 304 11.32 -31.96 -2.19
C THR A 304 10.79 -31.12 -3.35
N TRP A 305 10.64 -29.80 -3.16
CA TRP A 305 10.02 -28.92 -4.15
C TRP A 305 10.96 -28.51 -5.28
N SER A 306 10.56 -28.73 -6.53
CA SER A 306 11.25 -28.24 -7.73
C SER A 306 10.51 -27.08 -8.40
N PRO A 307 11.19 -26.22 -9.20
CA PRO A 307 10.53 -25.18 -9.99
C PRO A 307 9.44 -25.72 -10.94
N SER A 308 9.60 -26.94 -11.43
CA SER A 308 8.65 -27.65 -12.30
C SER A 308 7.29 -27.85 -11.64
N ASP A 309 7.27 -28.18 -10.34
CA ASP A 309 6.05 -28.48 -9.58
C ASP A 309 5.16 -27.24 -9.38
N CYS A 310 5.69 -26.04 -9.64
CA CYS A 310 4.92 -24.81 -9.57
C CYS A 310 3.91 -24.66 -10.72
N ALA A 311 4.08 -25.35 -11.85
CA ALA A 311 3.18 -25.28 -13.02
C ALA A 311 2.70 -23.84 -13.34
N GLU A 312 3.65 -22.89 -13.42
CA GLU A 312 3.39 -21.46 -13.66
C GLU A 312 2.44 -20.76 -12.65
N SER A 313 2.14 -21.36 -11.50
CA SER A 313 1.21 -20.81 -10.51
C SER A 313 1.79 -19.67 -9.65
N CYS A 314 2.86 -19.00 -10.07
CA CYS A 314 3.39 -17.79 -9.41
C CYS A 314 3.94 -16.78 -10.41
N ASP A 315 4.06 -15.51 -10.01
CA ASP A 315 4.51 -14.40 -10.85
C ASP A 315 5.91 -14.60 -11.44
N ASN A 316 6.87 -15.09 -10.64
CA ASN A 316 8.25 -15.31 -11.10
C ASN A 316 8.33 -16.42 -12.18
N CYS A 317 7.56 -17.51 -12.03
CA CYS A 317 7.49 -18.57 -13.05
C CYS A 317 6.77 -18.09 -14.33
N ARG A 318 5.66 -17.34 -14.21
CA ARG A 318 4.97 -16.75 -15.37
C ARG A 318 5.87 -15.77 -16.14
N ARG A 319 6.68 -14.97 -15.42
CA ARG A 319 7.67 -14.05 -16.01
C ARG A 319 8.78 -14.79 -16.75
N ALA A 320 9.25 -15.92 -16.23
CA ALA A 320 10.32 -16.70 -16.87
C ALA A 320 9.89 -17.32 -18.21
N ASN A 321 8.61 -17.69 -18.35
CA ASN A 321 8.07 -18.37 -19.53
C ASN A 321 7.41 -17.41 -20.55
N SER A 322 7.28 -16.11 -20.26
CA SER A 322 6.71 -15.15 -21.20
C SER A 322 7.61 -14.92 -22.42
N LYS A 323 7.00 -14.84 -23.62
CA LYS A 323 7.73 -14.60 -24.88
C LYS A 323 8.47 -13.26 -24.90
N ASP A 324 7.96 -12.27 -24.17
CA ASP A 324 8.74 -11.11 -23.79
C ASP A 324 9.81 -11.54 -22.78
N LYS A 325 11.03 -11.75 -23.28
CA LYS A 325 12.27 -11.76 -22.45
C LYS A 325 12.61 -10.36 -21.90
N GLY A 326 11.58 -9.56 -21.64
CA GLY A 326 11.69 -8.22 -21.12
C GLY A 326 11.98 -8.24 -19.62
N SER A 327 12.90 -7.37 -19.24
CA SER A 327 12.90 -6.64 -17.96
C SER A 327 13.63 -7.16 -16.73
N VAL A 328 14.13 -8.41 -16.63
CA VAL A 328 15.05 -8.73 -15.52
C VAL A 328 16.49 -8.39 -15.90
N LEU A 329 17.05 -7.35 -15.28
CA LEU A 329 18.45 -6.97 -15.41
C LEU A 329 19.29 -7.59 -14.29
N SER A 330 20.52 -7.99 -14.62
CA SER A 330 21.58 -8.32 -13.65
C SER A 330 22.53 -7.13 -13.56
N LEU A 331 22.65 -6.51 -12.39
CA LEU A 331 23.32 -5.23 -12.19
C LEU A 331 24.44 -5.37 -11.15
N ASN A 332 25.69 -5.07 -11.54
CA ASN A 332 26.80 -4.96 -10.59
C ASN A 332 26.73 -3.61 -9.87
N LEU A 333 26.41 -3.63 -8.58
CA LEU A 333 26.17 -2.44 -7.77
C LEU A 333 27.43 -1.92 -7.04
N THR A 334 28.61 -2.53 -7.21
CA THR A 334 29.79 -2.26 -6.36
C THR A 334 30.15 -0.78 -6.28
N GLN A 335 30.22 -0.09 -7.42
CA GLN A 335 30.51 1.36 -7.47
C GLN A 335 29.39 2.18 -6.81
N LEU A 336 28.13 1.87 -7.09
CA LEU A 336 26.97 2.56 -6.53
C LEU A 336 26.91 2.43 -4.99
N ILE A 337 27.23 1.25 -4.46
CA ILE A 337 27.23 1.00 -3.01
C ILE A 337 28.38 1.74 -2.32
N SER A 338 29.54 1.86 -2.99
CA SER A 338 30.65 2.70 -2.50
C SER A 338 30.21 4.16 -2.34
N GLU A 339 29.56 4.73 -3.37
CA GLU A 339 29.02 6.10 -3.32
C GLU A 339 27.94 6.27 -2.24
N ILE A 340 27.06 5.27 -2.03
CA ILE A 340 26.05 5.30 -0.96
C ILE A 340 26.72 5.26 0.43
N LYS A 341 27.73 4.41 0.64
CA LYS A 341 28.49 4.37 1.90
C LYS A 341 29.25 5.70 2.14
N ALA A 342 29.82 6.30 1.09
CA ALA A 342 30.49 7.60 1.18
C ALA A 342 29.52 8.74 1.54
N LEU A 343 28.36 8.81 0.86
CA LEU A 343 27.30 9.79 1.12
C LEU A 343 26.79 9.74 2.57
N LEU A 344 26.55 8.53 3.10
CA LEU A 344 26.16 8.30 4.50
C LEU A 344 27.28 8.76 5.45
N SER A 345 28.52 8.34 5.18
CA SER A 345 29.68 8.68 6.01
C SER A 345 29.92 10.19 6.08
N GLU A 346 29.71 10.92 4.98
CA GLU A 346 29.83 12.38 4.94
C GLU A 346 28.79 13.06 5.85
N HIS A 347 27.52 12.68 5.74
CA HIS A 347 26.45 13.29 6.54
C HIS A 347 26.59 12.98 8.03
N MET A 348 27.01 11.76 8.37
CA MET A 348 27.28 11.36 9.75
C MET A 348 28.50 12.09 10.35
N SER A 349 29.59 12.24 9.59
CA SER A 349 30.84 12.83 10.11
C SER A 349 30.90 14.37 10.03
N ARG A 350 30.54 14.97 8.89
CA ARG A 350 30.63 16.42 8.67
C ARG A 350 29.41 17.19 9.17
N LYS A 351 28.21 16.63 9.00
CA LYS A 351 26.94 17.29 9.34
C LYS A 351 26.32 16.82 10.66
N GLN A 352 26.88 15.74 11.26
CA GLN A 352 26.32 15.07 12.44
C GLN A 352 24.84 14.66 12.27
N GLU A 353 24.43 14.40 11.02
CA GLU A 353 23.04 14.13 10.64
C GLU A 353 22.79 12.61 10.51
N ARG A 354 21.76 12.10 11.20
CA ARG A 354 21.31 10.71 11.09
C ARG A 354 20.26 10.57 9.99
N ILE A 355 20.51 9.72 9.01
CA ILE A 355 19.67 9.59 7.81
C ILE A 355 18.68 8.43 7.95
N THR A 356 17.39 8.68 7.68
CA THR A 356 16.36 7.64 7.58
C THR A 356 16.30 7.07 6.15
N GLY A 357 15.76 5.84 5.98
CA GLY A 357 15.63 5.21 4.66
C GLY A 357 14.98 6.11 3.58
N PRO A 358 13.81 6.73 3.83
CA PRO A 358 13.20 7.67 2.89
C PRO A 358 14.07 8.90 2.59
N LYS A 359 14.82 9.40 3.59
CA LYS A 359 15.72 10.55 3.39
C LYS A 359 16.94 10.17 2.55
N LEU A 360 17.45 8.95 2.72
CA LEU A 360 18.53 8.41 1.89
C LEU A 360 18.14 8.39 0.40
N VAL A 361 16.90 7.98 0.08
CA VAL A 361 16.36 8.02 -1.30
C VAL A 361 16.37 9.43 -1.88
N GLU A 362 15.98 10.45 -1.09
CA GLU A 362 16.04 11.86 -1.54
C GLU A 362 17.47 12.32 -1.82
N LEU A 363 18.41 12.01 -0.92
CA LEU A 363 19.82 12.38 -1.06
C LEU A 363 20.48 11.67 -2.25
N MET A 364 20.19 10.38 -2.44
CA MET A 364 20.62 9.61 -3.61
C MET A 364 20.02 10.17 -4.91
N SER A 365 18.76 10.61 -4.88
CA SER A 365 18.09 11.26 -6.02
C SER A 365 18.67 12.64 -6.35
N ALA A 366 19.32 13.32 -5.39
CA ALA A 366 19.94 14.62 -5.58
C ALA A 366 21.43 14.55 -5.97
N ASN A 367 22.12 13.45 -5.67
CA ASN A 367 23.54 13.28 -5.97
C ASN A 367 23.78 12.99 -7.47
N SER A 368 24.63 13.81 -8.11
CA SER A 368 24.90 13.74 -9.55
C SER A 368 25.64 12.48 -9.98
N GLU A 369 26.54 11.95 -9.14
CA GLU A 369 27.32 10.75 -9.45
C GLU A 369 26.45 9.49 -9.33
N ILE A 370 25.60 9.42 -8.30
CA ILE A 370 24.60 8.37 -8.15
C ILE A 370 23.61 8.38 -9.33
N GLN A 371 23.15 9.56 -9.79
CA GLN A 371 22.36 9.65 -11.01
C GLN A 371 23.13 9.14 -12.25
N ARG A 372 24.42 9.49 -12.40
CA ARG A 372 25.26 9.05 -13.52
C ARG A 372 25.39 7.52 -13.58
N LEU A 373 25.74 6.91 -12.44
CA LEU A 373 25.87 5.45 -12.31
C LEU A 373 24.54 4.74 -12.58
N THR A 374 23.45 5.20 -11.97
CA THR A 374 22.14 4.55 -12.11
C THR A 374 21.53 4.67 -13.51
N ARG A 375 21.73 5.79 -14.22
CA ARG A 375 21.37 5.91 -15.66
C ARG A 375 22.14 4.91 -16.52
N ALA A 376 23.45 4.80 -16.32
CA ALA A 376 24.30 3.87 -17.06
C ALA A 376 23.91 2.40 -16.83
N MET A 377 23.54 2.03 -15.59
CA MET A 377 23.04 0.70 -15.23
C MET A 377 21.71 0.35 -15.90
N LEU A 378 20.75 1.28 -15.86
CA LEU A 378 19.39 1.05 -16.36
C LEU A 378 19.24 1.31 -17.87
N LYS A 379 20.24 1.93 -18.50
CA LYS A 379 20.22 2.39 -19.91
C LYS A 379 19.05 3.35 -20.20
N ILE A 380 18.87 4.32 -19.30
CA ILE A 380 17.81 5.35 -19.40
C ILE A 380 18.42 6.76 -19.48
N ASP A 381 17.84 7.61 -20.33
CA ASP A 381 18.25 9.01 -20.51
C ASP A 381 17.60 9.96 -19.48
N GLU A 382 16.52 9.53 -18.82
CA GLU A 382 15.73 10.34 -17.90
C GLU A 382 16.27 10.33 -16.44
N LYS A 383 15.54 10.93 -15.50
CA LYS A 383 15.84 10.78 -14.07
C LYS A 383 15.60 9.35 -13.61
N THR A 384 16.52 8.84 -12.78
CA THR A 384 16.43 7.52 -12.17
C THR A 384 15.11 7.32 -11.44
N ASP A 385 14.47 6.17 -11.67
CA ASP A 385 13.25 5.81 -10.94
C ASP A 385 13.53 5.69 -9.43
N ARG A 386 12.69 6.37 -8.65
CA ARG A 386 12.66 6.28 -7.19
C ARG A 386 12.52 4.83 -6.71
N MET A 387 11.70 4.00 -7.39
CA MET A 387 11.51 2.60 -7.02
C MET A 387 12.77 1.76 -7.16
N PHE A 388 13.68 2.11 -8.07
CA PHE A 388 14.97 1.45 -8.21
C PHE A 388 15.89 1.78 -7.03
N LEU A 389 15.98 3.06 -6.63
CA LEU A 389 16.78 3.47 -5.47
C LEU A 389 16.25 2.83 -4.17
N GLU A 390 14.92 2.76 -4.02
CA GLU A 390 14.26 2.06 -2.92
C GLU A 390 14.59 0.55 -2.90
N HIS A 391 14.62 -0.12 -4.06
CA HIS A 391 15.08 -1.52 -4.18
C HIS A 391 16.56 -1.68 -3.80
N VAL A 392 17.45 -0.83 -4.31
CA VAL A 392 18.89 -0.89 -4.01
C VAL A 392 19.14 -0.78 -2.51
N ILE A 393 18.50 0.16 -1.81
CA ILE A 393 18.66 0.31 -0.35
C ILE A 393 18.13 -0.93 0.37
N ALA A 394 16.95 -1.45 0.00
CA ALA A 394 16.38 -2.63 0.62
C ALA A 394 17.26 -3.88 0.41
N TRP A 395 17.79 -4.07 -0.80
CA TRP A 395 18.73 -5.15 -1.14
C TRP A 395 20.04 -5.03 -0.36
N CYS A 396 20.60 -3.82 -0.22
CA CYS A 396 21.81 -3.60 0.59
C CYS A 396 21.59 -3.89 2.08
N LEU A 397 20.39 -3.64 2.61
CA LEU A 397 20.02 -3.95 3.99
C LEU A 397 19.82 -5.45 4.23
N VAL A 398 19.26 -6.17 3.24
CA VAL A 398 19.15 -7.65 3.25
C VAL A 398 20.55 -8.30 3.23
N ASN A 399 21.45 -7.81 2.38
CA ASN A 399 22.81 -8.32 2.24
C ASN A 399 23.81 -7.72 3.24
N GLN A 400 23.35 -7.01 4.28
CA GLN A 400 24.17 -6.42 5.36
C GLN A 400 25.27 -5.41 4.93
N LEU A 401 25.29 -5.01 3.66
CA LEU A 401 26.11 -3.93 3.10
C LEU A 401 25.71 -2.56 3.64
N LEU A 402 24.44 -2.41 4.03
CA LEU A 402 23.93 -1.34 4.90
C LEU A 402 23.37 -1.96 6.18
N LYS A 403 23.29 -1.18 7.25
CA LYS A 403 22.75 -1.61 8.55
C LYS A 403 21.66 -0.65 9.04
N MET A 404 20.69 -1.19 9.78
CA MET A 404 19.71 -0.42 10.54
C MET A 404 20.24 -0.08 11.95
N GLU A 405 20.08 1.18 12.36
CA GLU A 405 20.30 1.64 13.74
C GLU A 405 18.98 2.18 14.31
N PHE A 406 18.57 1.68 15.48
CA PHE A 406 17.32 2.05 16.12
C PHE A 406 17.57 3.07 17.24
N HIS A 407 16.76 4.12 17.28
CA HIS A 407 16.77 5.11 18.34
C HIS A 407 15.39 5.18 19.00
N PHE A 408 15.36 4.99 20.32
CA PHE A 408 14.14 4.99 21.11
C PHE A 408 13.81 6.41 21.57
N THR A 409 12.69 6.94 21.09
CA THR A 409 12.09 8.19 21.57
C THR A 409 10.90 7.87 22.49
N PRO A 410 10.40 8.80 23.32
CA PRO A 410 9.32 8.52 24.27
C PRO A 410 8.03 7.94 23.69
N TYR A 411 7.78 8.14 22.38
CA TYR A 411 6.54 7.72 21.71
C TYR A 411 6.78 6.80 20.49
N SER A 412 8.02 6.57 20.07
CA SER A 412 8.31 5.77 18.88
C SER A 412 9.77 5.32 18.76
N THR A 413 10.01 4.18 18.11
CA THR A 413 11.34 3.76 17.67
C THR A 413 11.60 4.29 16.25
N VAL A 414 12.62 5.12 16.08
CA VAL A 414 13.04 5.64 14.77
C VAL A 414 14.16 4.74 14.22
N CYS A 415 14.04 4.33 12.96
CA CYS A 415 15.05 3.54 12.26
C CYS A 415 15.88 4.42 11.31
N TYR A 416 17.18 4.46 11.54
CA TYR A 416 18.19 5.12 10.70
C TYR A 416 18.98 4.09 9.90
N VAL A 417 19.56 4.52 8.79
CA VAL A 417 20.42 3.71 7.92
C VAL A 417 21.86 4.16 8.07
N VAL A 418 22.77 3.23 8.32
CA VAL A 418 24.21 3.46 8.48
C VAL A 418 25.01 2.49 7.59
N PRO A 419 26.28 2.78 7.26
CA PRO A 419 27.12 1.85 6.52
C PRO A 419 27.24 0.48 7.21
N GLY A 420 27.08 -0.60 6.44
CA GLY A 420 27.28 -1.97 6.90
C GLY A 420 28.76 -2.36 6.90
N LYS A 421 29.10 -3.37 7.71
CA LYS A 421 30.47 -3.86 7.90
C LYS A 421 30.96 -4.76 6.76
N GLU A 422 30.05 -5.35 6.00
CA GLU A 422 30.39 -6.27 4.91
C GLU A 422 31.11 -5.55 3.75
N ASP A 423 32.10 -6.24 3.19
CA ASP A 423 32.89 -5.80 2.03
C ASP A 423 32.07 -5.84 0.74
N ILE A 424 32.37 -4.93 -0.19
CA ILE A 424 31.60 -4.76 -1.43
C ILE A 424 32.16 -5.65 -2.55
N ASN A 425 32.17 -6.96 -2.32
CA ASN A 425 32.63 -7.97 -3.29
C ASN A 425 31.43 -8.56 -4.06
N ASP A 426 31.51 -8.59 -5.39
CA ASP A 426 30.52 -9.16 -6.32
C ASP A 426 29.05 -8.84 -5.98
N ALA A 427 28.76 -7.57 -5.71
CA ALA A 427 27.42 -7.08 -5.36
C ALA A 427 26.48 -7.05 -6.58
N VAL A 428 26.06 -8.23 -7.06
CA VAL A 428 25.18 -8.40 -8.22
C VAL A 428 23.72 -8.51 -7.79
N MET A 429 22.89 -7.57 -8.23
CA MET A 429 21.44 -7.54 -7.96
C MET A 429 20.64 -7.85 -9.23
N SER A 430 19.73 -8.83 -9.13
CA SER A 430 18.66 -9.04 -10.13
C SER A 430 17.52 -8.06 -9.90
N TYR A 431 17.11 -7.31 -10.93
CA TYR A 431 16.07 -6.29 -10.84
C TYR A 431 15.05 -6.42 -11.98
N ALA A 432 13.77 -6.56 -11.63
CA ALA A 432 12.67 -6.47 -12.59
C ALA A 432 12.34 -5.00 -12.89
N VAL A 433 12.85 -4.52 -14.03
CA VAL A 433 12.43 -3.27 -14.66
C VAL A 433 10.94 -3.36 -15.02
N ARG A 434 10.24 -2.22 -15.10
CA ARG A 434 8.92 -2.18 -15.73
C ARG A 434 9.09 -1.92 -17.22
N ASN A 435 8.41 -2.68 -18.07
CA ASN A 435 8.33 -2.37 -19.50
C ASN A 435 7.69 -0.99 -19.69
N HIS A 436 8.53 0.03 -19.83
CA HIS A 436 8.20 1.24 -20.57
C HIS A 436 8.38 0.89 -22.05
N GLU A 437 7.31 0.44 -22.72
CA GLU A 437 7.30 0.36 -24.18
C GLU A 437 6.93 1.72 -24.78
N PRO A 438 7.85 2.37 -25.52
CA PRO A 438 7.46 3.31 -26.57
C PRO A 438 7.18 2.52 -27.86
N ASN A 439 5.88 2.29 -28.17
CA ASN A 439 5.38 1.85 -29.48
C ASN A 439 6.03 0.58 -30.12
N SER A 440 5.66 -0.62 -29.65
CA SER A 440 5.74 -1.85 -30.47
C SER A 440 4.34 -2.38 -30.79
N ARG A 441 3.94 -2.40 -32.07
CA ARG A 441 2.72 -3.11 -32.49
C ARG A 441 3.03 -4.57 -32.78
N THR A 442 2.53 -5.48 -31.97
CA THR A 442 2.39 -6.90 -32.34
C THR A 442 0.92 -7.26 -32.47
N GLN A 443 0.48 -7.47 -33.71
CA GLN A 443 -0.81 -8.10 -33.99
C GLN A 443 -0.75 -9.55 -33.49
N VAL A 444 -1.81 -10.00 -32.82
CA VAL A 444 -2.06 -11.41 -32.56
C VAL A 444 -3.31 -11.78 -33.33
N ASP A 445 -3.17 -12.68 -34.30
CA ASP A 445 -4.28 -13.16 -35.13
C ASP A 445 -5.31 -13.89 -34.27
N ALA A 446 -6.57 -13.46 -34.39
CA ALA A 446 -7.69 -14.12 -33.73
C ALA A 446 -8.28 -15.19 -34.66
N GLU A 447 -7.93 -16.46 -34.41
CA GLU A 447 -8.64 -17.58 -35.03
C GLU A 447 -10.12 -17.60 -34.61
N LYS A 448 -11.00 -17.72 -35.60
CA LYS A 448 -12.45 -17.62 -35.43
C LYS A 448 -13.03 -18.95 -34.95
N GLN A 449 -13.84 -18.91 -33.89
CA GLN A 449 -14.86 -19.94 -33.63
C GLN A 449 -16.26 -19.41 -34.00
N PRO A 450 -17.21 -20.28 -34.42
CA PRO A 450 -18.43 -19.84 -35.09
C PRO A 450 -19.58 -19.48 -34.13
N LEU A 451 -20.29 -18.40 -34.45
CA LEU A 451 -21.46 -17.91 -33.73
C LEU A 451 -22.70 -18.81 -33.93
N VAL A 452 -23.26 -19.33 -32.84
CA VAL A 452 -24.60 -19.95 -32.85
C VAL A 452 -25.69 -18.88 -32.89
N LYS A 453 -26.70 -19.07 -33.74
CA LYS A 453 -27.74 -18.07 -34.05
C LYS A 453 -28.70 -17.82 -32.86
N ARG A 454 -28.91 -16.54 -32.52
CA ARG A 454 -30.01 -16.09 -31.64
C ARG A 454 -31.37 -16.31 -32.30
N GLN A 455 -32.30 -16.98 -31.63
CA GLN A 455 -33.74 -16.86 -31.90
C GLN A 455 -34.31 -15.64 -31.16
N ARG A 456 -35.31 -14.98 -31.76
CA ARG A 456 -36.06 -13.87 -31.14
C ARG A 456 -37.26 -14.42 -30.37
N LEU A 457 -37.41 -14.05 -29.11
CA LEU A 457 -38.67 -14.18 -28.38
C LEU A 457 -39.52 -12.91 -28.56
N THR A 458 -40.83 -13.06 -28.60
CA THR A 458 -41.83 -12.02 -28.94
C THR A 458 -42.57 -11.49 -27.70
N ASN A 459 -43.21 -10.33 -27.85
CA ASN A 459 -43.69 -9.44 -26.79
C ASN A 459 -44.91 -9.92 -25.95
N HIS A 460 -45.05 -11.21 -25.63
CA HIS A 460 -46.24 -11.70 -24.90
C HIS A 460 -46.08 -11.95 -23.39
N SER A 461 -44.86 -11.91 -22.83
CA SER A 461 -44.60 -12.25 -21.42
C SER A 461 -44.62 -11.07 -20.43
N MET A 462 -45.35 -9.99 -20.71
CA MET A 462 -45.29 -8.73 -19.94
C MET A 462 -46.52 -8.45 -19.06
N MET A 463 -47.50 -9.35 -19.01
CA MET A 463 -48.69 -9.21 -18.15
C MET A 463 -48.65 -10.08 -16.89
N ASP A 464 -47.96 -11.21 -16.88
CA ASP A 464 -47.95 -12.17 -15.75
C ASP A 464 -47.05 -11.74 -14.58
N ILE A 465 -46.30 -10.63 -14.70
CA ILE A 465 -45.40 -10.14 -13.64
C ILE A 465 -46.16 -9.32 -12.57
N LYS A 466 -47.46 -9.04 -12.76
CA LYS A 466 -48.26 -8.20 -11.84
C LYS A 466 -49.09 -8.96 -10.80
N SER A 467 -49.26 -10.28 -10.90
CA SER A 467 -49.94 -11.07 -9.86
C SER A 467 -49.06 -11.26 -8.62
N ASP A 468 -47.79 -11.56 -8.82
CA ASP A 468 -46.93 -12.17 -7.80
C ASP A 468 -46.35 -11.16 -6.78
N MET A 469 -46.65 -9.87 -6.94
CA MET A 469 -46.22 -8.82 -5.99
C MET A 469 -47.13 -8.63 -4.77
N ASN A 470 -48.34 -9.21 -4.75
CA ASN A 470 -49.28 -9.02 -3.64
C ASN A 470 -49.18 -10.09 -2.54
N ASP A 471 -48.59 -11.25 -2.81
CA ASP A 471 -48.51 -12.37 -1.86
C ASP A 471 -47.22 -12.40 -1.01
N ILE A 472 -46.43 -11.32 -1.05
CA ILE A 472 -45.18 -11.15 -0.26
C ILE A 472 -45.35 -10.05 0.83
N VAL A 473 -46.55 -9.47 0.97
CA VAL A 473 -46.86 -8.42 1.98
C VAL A 473 -48.07 -8.80 2.86
N LYS A 474 -48.16 -10.08 3.19
CA LYS A 474 -48.98 -10.64 4.28
C LYS A 474 -48.19 -11.72 5.01
#